data_AF-A0A1V4QPD5-F1
#
_entry.id   AF-A0A1V4QPD5-F1
#
_cell.length_a   1.000
_cell.length_b   1.000
_cell.length_c   1.000
_cell.angle_alpha   90.00
_cell.angle_beta   90.00
_cell.angle_gamma   90.00
#
_symmetry.space_group_name_H-M   'P 1'
#
loop_
_entity.id
_entity.type
_entity.pdbx_description
1 polymer ?
#
loop_
_entity_poly.entity_id
_entity_poly.type
_entity_poly.pdbx_seq_one_letter_code
_entity_poly.pdbx_strand_id
1 'polypeptide(L)'
;MNKFWAFLSTLILITGCSTAGPPSSTLYQVSTLQALMQGVYDGHTSIGQLKTKGDLGLGTLNGLDGELVVLQGEFYQLRADGRTYRLADQKLTPFAAVVWFRPDISESVRH
;
A
#
# COMPACT_ATOMS: atom_id res chain seq x y z
N MET A 1 -44.16 -8.00 -35.44
CA MET A 1 -42.71 -8.18 -35.61
C MET A 1 -41.99 -6.97 -34.99
N ASN A 2 -42.23 -6.68 -33.69
CA ASN A 2 -41.91 -5.37 -33.11
C ASN A 2 -41.50 -5.47 -31.62
N LYS A 3 -41.17 -6.66 -31.13
CA LYS A 3 -40.78 -6.89 -29.72
C LYS A 3 -39.34 -7.35 -29.54
N PHE A 4 -38.61 -7.60 -30.63
CA PHE A 4 -37.23 -8.07 -30.60
C PHE A 4 -36.22 -6.93 -30.38
N TRP A 5 -36.54 -5.72 -30.86
CA TRP A 5 -35.69 -4.53 -30.68
C TRP A 5 -35.80 -3.88 -29.29
N ALA A 6 -36.89 -4.14 -28.54
CA ALA A 6 -37.09 -3.56 -27.21
C ALA A 6 -36.22 -4.22 -26.13
N PHE A 7 -35.65 -5.41 -26.38
CA PHE A 7 -34.78 -6.11 -25.43
C PHE A 7 -33.30 -5.76 -25.57
N LEU A 8 -32.88 -5.16 -26.69
CA LEU A 8 -31.46 -4.83 -26.91
C LEU A 8 -31.06 -3.47 -26.34
N SER A 9 -32.02 -2.60 -26.00
CA SER A 9 -31.75 -1.29 -25.40
C SER A 9 -31.58 -1.29 -23.87
N THR A 10 -32.02 -2.35 -23.17
CA THR A 10 -31.97 -2.39 -21.69
C THR A 10 -30.62 -2.90 -21.15
N LEU A 11 -29.75 -3.49 -21.97
CA LEU A 11 -28.48 -4.08 -21.51
C LEU A 11 -27.31 -3.07 -21.46
N ILE A 12 -27.48 -1.84 -21.96
CA ILE A 12 -26.40 -0.84 -22.08
C ILE A 12 -26.33 0.12 -20.86
N LEU A 13 -27.25 0.01 -19.88
CA LEU A 13 -27.35 0.96 -18.77
C LEU A 13 -26.64 0.55 -17.46
N ILE A 14 -25.90 -0.57 -17.43
CA ILE A 14 -25.26 -1.07 -16.18
C ILE A 14 -23.72 -0.90 -16.17
N THR A 15 -23.09 -0.61 -17.30
CA THR A 15 -21.64 -0.38 -17.38
C THR A 15 -21.32 1.11 -17.18
N GLY A 16 -21.41 1.59 -15.94
CA GLY A 16 -21.10 2.99 -15.64
C GLY A 16 -20.93 3.30 -14.16
N CYS A 17 -20.53 2.33 -13.33
CA CYS A 17 -20.06 2.68 -11.98
C CYS A 17 -18.57 2.99 -12.07
N SER A 18 -18.23 4.25 -12.38
CA SER A 18 -16.90 4.77 -12.09
C SER A 18 -16.80 4.88 -10.58
N THR A 19 -16.36 3.82 -9.91
CA THR A 19 -15.93 3.93 -8.52
C THR A 19 -14.73 4.86 -8.54
N ALA A 20 -14.87 6.07 -7.99
CA ALA A 20 -13.72 6.91 -7.70
C ALA A 20 -12.78 6.05 -6.84
N GLY A 21 -11.62 5.70 -7.40
CA GLY A 21 -10.60 4.98 -6.66
C GLY A 21 -10.25 5.73 -5.38
N PRO A 22 -9.66 5.07 -4.37
CA PRO A 22 -9.19 5.75 -3.17
C PRO A 22 -8.37 6.98 -3.57
N PRO A 23 -8.49 8.11 -2.85
CA PRO A 23 -7.82 9.35 -3.20
C PRO A 23 -6.33 9.06 -3.44
N SER A 24 -5.93 9.17 -4.70
CA SER A 24 -4.53 9.09 -5.11
C SER A 24 -3.79 10.19 -4.34
N SER A 25 -2.72 9.82 -3.65
CA SER A 25 -1.81 10.72 -2.92
C SER A 25 -2.10 10.99 -1.43
N THR A 26 -2.85 10.13 -0.73
CA THR A 26 -2.87 10.17 0.75
C THR A 26 -1.76 9.29 1.36
N LEU A 27 -0.84 9.89 2.11
CA LEU A 27 0.15 9.16 2.91
C LEU A 27 -0.51 8.59 4.19
N TYR A 28 -0.44 7.27 4.35
CA TYR A 28 -0.80 6.61 5.60
C TYR A 28 0.47 6.34 6.41
N GLN A 29 0.50 6.80 7.65
CA GLN A 29 1.62 6.61 8.56
C GLN A 29 1.19 5.92 9.85
N VAL A 30 1.95 4.90 10.25
CA VAL A 30 1.87 4.26 11.57
C VAL A 30 2.84 4.99 12.50
N SER A 31 2.33 5.47 13.64
CA SER A 31 3.13 6.18 14.66
C SER A 31 3.78 7.47 14.13
N THR A 32 4.79 7.98 14.86
CA THR A 32 5.60 9.13 14.47
C THR A 32 7.08 8.78 14.51
N LEU A 33 7.90 9.47 13.71
CA LEU A 33 9.36 9.33 13.77
C LEU A 33 9.89 9.68 15.17
N GLN A 34 9.30 10.67 15.85
CA GLN A 34 9.68 11.04 17.21
C GLN A 34 9.49 9.88 18.20
N ALA A 35 8.36 9.15 18.13
CA ALA A 35 8.13 7.99 18.98
C ALA A 35 9.18 6.90 18.72
N LEU A 36 9.52 6.66 17.46
CA LEU A 36 10.58 5.73 17.08
C LEU A 36 11.95 6.17 17.66
N MET A 37 12.31 7.45 17.53
CA MET A 37 13.55 8.01 18.09
C MET A 37 13.61 7.93 19.62
N GLN A 38 12.46 7.92 20.29
CA GLN A 38 12.36 7.78 21.75
C GLN A 38 12.38 6.32 22.23
N GLY A 39 12.55 5.35 21.32
CA GLY A 39 12.69 3.93 21.69
C GLY A 39 11.38 3.14 21.68
N VAL A 40 10.29 3.69 21.12
CA VAL A 40 9.02 2.97 20.96
C VAL A 40 9.15 2.01 19.77
N TYR A 41 9.83 0.88 19.99
CA TYR A 41 10.15 -0.11 18.94
C TYR A 41 9.12 -1.23 18.80
N ASP A 42 8.12 -1.30 19.67
CA ASP A 42 7.06 -2.30 19.61
C ASP A 42 5.72 -1.65 19.26
N GLY A 43 5.29 -1.83 18.02
CA GLY A 43 3.98 -1.40 17.53
C GLY A 43 2.94 -2.52 17.51
N HIS A 44 1.71 -2.14 17.17
CA HIS A 44 0.56 -3.05 17.11
C HIS A 44 -0.07 -3.17 15.72
N THR A 45 0.43 -2.41 14.73
CA THR A 45 -0.08 -2.50 13.37
C THR A 45 0.55 -3.68 12.66
N SER A 46 -0.28 -4.57 12.11
CA SER A 46 0.20 -5.72 11.36
C SER A 46 0.48 -5.39 9.90
N ILE A 47 1.36 -6.15 9.26
CA ILE A 47 1.60 -6.04 7.82
C ILE A 47 0.32 -6.32 7.02
N GLY A 48 -0.52 -7.25 7.47
CA GLY A 48 -1.84 -7.49 6.86
C GLY A 48 -2.75 -6.26 6.88
N GLN A 49 -2.74 -5.49 7.98
CA GLN A 49 -3.46 -4.21 8.03
C GLN A 49 -2.82 -3.16 7.11
N LEU A 50 -1.48 -3.07 7.10
CA LEU A 50 -0.75 -2.10 6.31
C LEU A 50 -0.93 -2.30 4.80
N LYS A 51 -1.06 -3.55 4.33
CA LYS A 51 -1.39 -3.91 2.93
C LYS A 51 -2.69 -3.27 2.43
N THR A 52 -3.62 -2.92 3.33
CA THR A 52 -4.86 -2.23 2.96
C THR A 52 -4.69 -0.72 2.78
N LYS A 53 -3.48 -0.18 3.00
CA LYS A 53 -3.21 1.26 3.11
C LYS A 53 -2.31 1.81 2.01
N GLY A 54 -1.59 0.98 1.26
CA GLY A 54 -0.74 1.43 0.17
C GLY A 54 0.00 0.30 -0.55
N ASP A 55 0.57 0.64 -1.71
CA ASP A 55 1.34 -0.26 -2.60
C ASP A 55 2.82 0.16 -2.76
N LEU A 56 3.22 1.30 -2.19
CA LEU A 56 4.59 1.79 -2.10
C LEU A 56 4.84 2.37 -0.70
N GLY A 57 6.05 2.20 -0.18
CA GLY A 57 6.41 2.76 1.13
C GLY A 57 7.64 2.13 1.78
N LEU A 58 7.88 2.55 3.01
CA LEU A 58 9.02 2.10 3.82
C LEU A 58 8.69 2.14 5.31
N GLY A 59 9.55 1.54 6.14
CA GLY A 59 9.44 1.57 7.59
C GLY A 59 10.42 0.60 8.24
N THR A 60 10.09 0.14 9.44
CA THR A 60 10.81 -0.92 10.15
C THR A 60 9.84 -1.92 10.78
N LEU A 61 10.36 -2.96 11.41
CA LEU A 61 9.61 -4.01 12.09
C LEU A 61 9.81 -3.90 13.61
N ASN A 62 8.96 -4.57 14.39
CA ASN A 62 9.10 -4.53 15.85
C ASN A 62 10.51 -4.94 16.28
N GLY A 63 11.04 -4.28 17.31
CA GLY A 63 12.40 -4.49 17.81
C GLY A 63 13.50 -3.96 16.88
N LEU A 64 13.17 -3.13 15.89
CA LEU A 64 14.09 -2.69 14.84
C LEU A 64 14.72 -3.86 14.07
N ASP A 65 13.96 -4.93 13.85
CA ASP A 65 14.41 -6.10 13.07
C ASP A 65 14.43 -5.78 11.57
N GLY A 66 15.41 -4.96 11.15
CA GLY A 66 15.62 -4.58 9.77
C GLY A 66 14.63 -3.55 9.22
N GLU A 67 14.68 -3.39 7.89
CA GLU A 67 13.91 -2.39 7.16
C GLU A 67 12.70 -3.04 6.49
N LEU A 68 11.55 -2.37 6.58
CA LEU A 68 10.38 -2.67 5.76
C LEU A 68 10.50 -1.88 4.45
N VAL A 69 10.39 -2.58 3.33
CA VAL A 69 10.25 -1.97 2.00
C VAL A 69 8.98 -2.49 1.36
N VAL A 70 8.15 -1.57 0.84
CA VAL A 70 6.93 -1.89 0.11
C VAL A 70 7.10 -1.46 -1.34
N LEU A 71 6.97 -2.41 -2.26
CA LEU A 71 7.12 -2.16 -3.68
C LEU A 71 6.08 -2.95 -4.47
N GLN A 72 5.26 -2.25 -5.26
CA GLN A 72 4.21 -2.85 -6.09
C GLN A 72 3.24 -3.75 -5.29
N GLY A 73 2.91 -3.33 -4.07
CA GLY A 73 2.02 -4.07 -3.16
C GLY A 73 2.67 -5.25 -2.43
N GLU A 74 3.94 -5.52 -2.69
CA GLU A 74 4.70 -6.56 -2.00
C GLU A 74 5.52 -5.98 -0.84
N PHE A 75 5.53 -6.69 0.28
CA PHE A 75 6.10 -6.24 1.54
C PHE A 75 7.33 -7.09 1.87
N TYR A 76 8.48 -6.45 1.99
CA TYR A 76 9.77 -7.08 2.18
C TYR A 76 10.45 -6.60 3.45
N GLN A 77 11.19 -7.50 4.09
CA GLN A 77 12.13 -7.22 5.17
C GLN A 77 13.54 -7.31 4.62
N LEU A 78 14.31 -6.23 4.70
CA LEU A 78 15.75 -6.24 4.45
C LEU A 78 16.46 -6.30 5.80
N ARG A 79 17.30 -7.31 6.00
CA ARG A 79 18.01 -7.49 7.28
C ARG A 79 19.50 -7.19 7.14
N ALA A 80 20.15 -7.02 8.28
CA ALA A 80 21.60 -6.81 8.38
C ALA A 80 22.44 -7.98 7.84
N ASP A 81 21.84 -9.15 7.61
CA ASP A 81 22.48 -10.28 6.92
C ASP A 81 22.57 -10.08 5.39
N GLY A 82 22.08 -8.95 4.87
CA GLY A 82 22.08 -8.61 3.44
C GLY A 82 21.02 -9.35 2.63
N ARG A 83 20.08 -10.05 3.30
CA ARG A 83 19.02 -10.82 2.63
C ARG A 83 17.68 -10.11 2.73
N THR A 84 16.83 -10.42 1.75
CA THR A 84 15.47 -9.91 1.62
C THR A 84 14.47 -11.03 1.82
N TYR A 85 13.46 -10.80 2.65
CA TYR A 85 12.43 -11.78 3.00
C TYR A 85 11.04 -11.20 2.74
N ARG A 86 10.11 -12.00 2.21
CA ARG A 86 8.70 -11.59 2.15
C ARG A 86 8.10 -11.60 3.55
N LEU A 87 7.33 -10.57 3.89
CA LEU A 87 6.72 -10.44 5.20
C LEU A 87 5.38 -11.18 5.26
N ALA A 88 5.21 -11.97 6.32
CA ALA A 88 3.94 -12.57 6.69
C ALA A 88 3.01 -11.51 7.31
N ASP A 89 1.70 -11.67 7.13
CA ASP A 89 0.70 -10.67 7.55
C ASP A 89 0.68 -10.40 9.06
N GLN A 90 1.14 -11.36 9.87
CA GLN A 90 1.16 -11.28 11.33
C GLN A 90 2.34 -10.47 11.87
N LYS A 91 3.35 -10.15 11.05
CA LYS A 91 4.46 -9.29 11.46
C LYS A 91 3.93 -7.91 11.83
N LEU A 92 4.54 -7.30 12.84
CA LEU A 92 4.13 -6.00 13.38
C LEU A 92 5.17 -4.94 13.05
N THR A 93 4.70 -3.71 12.90
CA THR A 93 5.54 -2.54 12.65
C THR A 93 5.30 -1.45 13.70
N PRO A 94 6.37 -0.85 14.27
CA PRO A 94 6.28 0.33 15.12
C PRO A 94 6.22 1.63 14.33
N PHE A 95 6.66 1.60 13.06
CA PHE A 95 6.69 2.74 12.16
C PHE A 95 6.69 2.28 10.71
N ALA A 96 5.75 2.81 9.93
CA ALA A 96 5.70 2.66 8.50
C ALA A 96 5.00 3.86 7.86
N ALA A 97 5.41 4.20 6.65
CA ALA A 97 4.75 5.19 5.81
C ALA A 97 4.48 4.56 4.44
N VAL A 98 3.21 4.50 4.05
CA VAL A 98 2.77 3.88 2.78
C VAL A 98 1.78 4.76 2.05
N VAL A 99 1.72 4.61 0.74
CA VAL A 99 0.81 5.36 -0.14
C VAL A 99 0.30 4.43 -1.25
N TRP A 100 -0.91 4.68 -1.74
CA TRP A 100 -1.35 4.19 -3.04
C TRP A 100 -0.70 5.05 -4.11
N PHE A 101 0.47 4.66 -4.56
CA PHE A 101 1.34 5.48 -5.40
C PHE A 101 0.74 5.65 -6.79
N ARG A 102 0.44 6.90 -7.15
CA ARG A 102 -0.01 7.30 -8.47
C ARG A 102 0.84 8.52 -8.86
N PRO A 103 1.86 8.35 -9.71
CA PRO A 103 2.75 9.46 -10.03
C PRO A 103 2.02 10.52 -10.84
N ASP A 104 2.16 11.79 -10.44
CA ASP A 104 1.68 12.93 -11.21
C ASP A 104 2.64 13.29 -12.36
N ILE A 105 3.92 13.01 -12.19
CA ILE A 105 5.00 13.31 -13.14
C ILE A 105 5.90 12.07 -13.25
N SER A 106 6.32 11.73 -14.47
CA SER A 106 7.30 10.68 -14.74
C SER A 106 8.29 11.17 -15.79
N GLU A 107 9.56 11.23 -15.41
CA GLU A 107 10.65 11.75 -16.25
C GLU A 107 11.82 10.78 -16.25
N SER A 108 12.51 10.65 -17.39
CA SER A 108 13.74 9.87 -17.45
C SER A 108 14.93 10.70 -16.96
N VAL A 109 15.61 10.26 -15.91
CA VAL A 109 16.88 10.85 -15.47
C VAL A 109 18.03 10.09 -16.13
N ARG A 110 18.90 10.79 -16.86
CA ARG A 110 20.17 10.22 -17.36
C ARG A 110 21.25 10.48 -16.32
N HIS A 111 21.96 9.42 -15.93
CA HIS A 111 23.17 9.50 -15.10
C HIS A 111 24.39 9.87 -15.93
#